data_AF-A0A8H3L0P8-F1
#
_entry.id   AF-A0A8H3L0P8-F1
#
_cell.length_a   1.000
_cell.length_b   1.000
_cell.length_c   1.000
_cell.angle_alpha   90.00
_cell.angle_beta   90.00
_cell.angle_gamma   90.00
#
_symmetry.space_group_name_H-M   'P 1'
#
loop_
_entity.id
_entity.type
_entity.pdbx_description
1 polymer ?
#
loop_
_entity_poly.entity_id
_entity_poly.type
_entity_poly.pdbx_seq_one_letter_code
_entity_poly.pdbx_strand_id
1 'polypeptide(L)'
;MATIIELANAIDGFVDNQSTAKAIMADQVKRATRQIRRKETTLQQDLIPEGRCLPVLKLMAPALAKFQPYIGQEPSDDYLDKVIQLWVYFKGHMTVLETANAGDFDNAVKYNILKSMMGGKYASVPVNNGLVAGNSAINTPDTLRAWLRAKYQ
;
A
#
# COMPACT_ATOMS: atom_id res chain seq x y z
N MET A 1 -41.40 -53.60 21.19
CA MET A 1 -40.13 -54.35 21.15
C MET A 1 -39.50 -54.05 19.80
N ALA A 2 -38.43 -53.26 19.76
CA ALA A 2 -37.77 -52.93 18.49
C ALA A 2 -37.11 -54.18 17.92
N THR A 3 -37.22 -54.39 16.62
CA THR A 3 -36.57 -55.53 15.96
C THR A 3 -35.09 -55.24 15.71
N ILE A 4 -34.26 -56.29 15.64
CA ILE A 4 -32.83 -56.16 15.34
C ILE A 4 -32.59 -55.40 14.02
N ILE A 5 -33.50 -55.57 13.05
CA ILE A 5 -33.44 -54.91 11.74
C ILE A 5 -33.65 -53.39 11.86
N GLU A 6 -34.60 -52.94 12.69
CA GLU A 6 -34.83 -51.51 12.94
C GLU A 6 -33.64 -50.85 13.63
N LEU A 7 -32.99 -51.56 14.56
CA LEU A 7 -31.76 -51.11 15.22
C LEU A 7 -30.58 -50.99 14.24
N ALA A 8 -30.40 -51.96 13.34
CA ALA A 8 -29.34 -51.90 12.32
C ALA A 8 -29.53 -50.70 11.39
N ASN A 9 -30.75 -50.49 10.87
CA ASN A 9 -31.05 -49.36 9.99
C ASN A 9 -30.86 -48.00 10.68
N ALA A 10 -31.17 -47.91 11.98
CA ALA A 10 -30.97 -46.68 12.76
C ALA A 10 -29.47 -46.37 12.95
N ILE A 11 -28.63 -47.39 13.12
CA ILE A 11 -27.17 -47.23 13.23
C ILE A 11 -26.59 -46.78 11.89
N ASP A 12 -26.99 -47.42 10.78
CA ASP A 12 -26.52 -47.04 9.44
C ASP A 12 -26.91 -45.59 9.11
N GLY A 13 -28.16 -45.20 9.38
CA GLY A 13 -28.62 -43.81 9.20
C GLY A 13 -27.86 -42.79 10.06
N PHE A 14 -27.48 -43.17 11.29
CA PHE A 14 -26.66 -42.32 12.16
C PHE A 14 -25.22 -42.17 11.64
N VAL A 15 -24.61 -43.27 11.18
CA VAL A 15 -23.25 -43.29 10.62
C VAL A 15 -23.20 -42.49 9.31
N ASP A 16 -24.17 -42.65 8.42
CA ASP A 16 -24.25 -41.92 7.16
C ASP A 16 -24.48 -40.42 7.37
N ASN A 17 -25.34 -40.05 8.32
CA ASN A 17 -25.53 -38.66 8.71
C ASN A 17 -24.23 -38.05 9.26
N GLN A 18 -23.49 -38.80 10.08
CA GLN A 18 -22.19 -38.35 10.59
C GLN A 18 -21.15 -38.22 9.47
N SER A 19 -21.10 -39.15 8.52
CA SER A 19 -20.24 -39.08 7.34
C SER A 19 -20.58 -37.87 6.46
N THR A 20 -21.87 -37.63 6.23
CA THR A 20 -22.37 -36.49 5.45
C THR A 20 -22.02 -35.16 6.13
N ALA A 21 -22.25 -35.04 7.43
CA ALA A 21 -21.90 -33.84 8.20
C ALA A 21 -20.39 -33.58 8.18
N LYS A 22 -19.56 -34.61 8.35
CA LYS A 22 -18.09 -34.50 8.24
C LYS A 22 -17.65 -34.04 6.85
N ALA A 23 -18.26 -34.58 5.79
CA ALA A 23 -17.95 -34.17 4.42
C ALA A 23 -18.29 -32.70 4.16
N ILE A 24 -19.47 -32.24 4.61
CA ILE A 24 -19.89 -30.83 4.48
C ILE A 24 -18.92 -29.91 5.23
N MET A 25 -18.59 -30.23 6.49
CA MET A 25 -17.64 -29.44 7.28
C MET A 25 -16.25 -29.42 6.63
N ALA A 26 -15.76 -30.55 6.11
CA ALA A 26 -14.49 -30.60 5.40
C ALA A 26 -14.49 -29.70 4.15
N ASP A 27 -15.59 -29.67 3.41
CA ASP A 27 -15.75 -28.81 2.24
C ASP A 27 -15.79 -27.32 2.61
N GLN A 28 -16.48 -26.98 3.69
CA GLN A 28 -16.53 -25.62 4.23
C GLN A 28 -15.14 -25.15 4.68
N VAL A 29 -14.39 -25.98 5.41
CA VAL A 29 -13.01 -25.69 5.82
C VAL A 29 -12.13 -25.47 4.59
N LYS A 30 -12.18 -26.37 3.60
CA LYS A 30 -11.41 -26.21 2.35
C LYS A 30 -11.74 -24.89 1.65
N ARG A 31 -13.01 -24.51 1.57
CA ARG A 31 -13.44 -23.23 0.98
C ARG A 31 -12.91 -22.04 1.77
N ALA A 32 -13.03 -22.06 3.09
CA ALA A 32 -12.52 -21.01 3.97
C ALA A 32 -11.00 -20.86 3.84
N THR A 33 -10.24 -21.95 3.85
CA THR A 33 -8.79 -21.94 3.65
C THR A 33 -8.40 -21.34 2.30
N ARG A 34 -9.11 -21.68 1.22
CA ARG A 34 -8.89 -21.07 -0.11
C ARG A 34 -9.17 -19.57 -0.10
N GLN A 35 -10.22 -19.12 0.58
CA GLN A 35 -10.52 -17.70 0.71
C GLN A 35 -9.45 -16.95 1.51
N ILE A 36 -9.00 -17.50 2.63
CA ILE A 36 -7.92 -16.93 3.45
C ILE A 36 -6.65 -16.78 2.60
N ARG A 37 -6.25 -17.85 1.89
CA ARG A 37 -5.04 -17.81 1.05
C ARG A 37 -5.12 -16.76 -0.07
N ARG A 38 -6.29 -16.61 -0.70
CA ARG A 38 -6.50 -15.55 -1.71
C ARG A 38 -6.36 -14.16 -1.09
N LYS A 39 -7.02 -13.92 0.06
CA LYS A 39 -6.93 -12.64 0.78
C LYS A 39 -5.49 -12.34 1.22
N GLU A 40 -4.77 -13.33 1.73
CA GLU A 40 -3.37 -13.19 2.11
C GLU A 40 -2.50 -12.81 0.90
N THR A 41 -2.72 -13.42 -0.26
CA THR A 41 -1.99 -13.06 -1.48
C THR A 41 -2.28 -11.63 -1.92
N THR A 42 -3.54 -11.18 -1.85
CA THR A 42 -3.93 -9.79 -2.15
C THR A 42 -3.30 -8.80 -1.16
N LEU A 43 -3.38 -9.09 0.14
CA LEU A 43 -2.77 -8.26 1.18
C LEU A 43 -1.25 -8.20 1.01
N GLN A 44 -0.60 -9.34 0.73
CA GLN A 44 0.83 -9.36 0.44
C GLN A 44 1.15 -8.52 -0.81
N GLN A 45 0.36 -8.58 -1.87
CA GLN A 45 0.55 -7.75 -3.07
C GLN A 45 0.38 -6.25 -2.77
N ASP A 46 -0.56 -5.86 -1.92
CA ASP A 46 -0.77 -4.46 -1.52
C ASP A 46 0.33 -3.96 -0.56
N LEU A 47 0.86 -4.84 0.30
CA LEU A 47 1.95 -4.55 1.24
C LEU A 47 3.35 -4.66 0.63
N ILE A 48 3.50 -5.34 -0.51
CA ILE A 48 4.78 -5.57 -1.19
C ILE A 48 5.47 -4.24 -1.58
N PRO A 49 4.81 -3.25 -2.20
CA PRO A 49 5.43 -1.96 -2.52
C PRO A 49 5.91 -1.21 -1.26
N GLU A 50 5.06 -1.17 -0.23
CA GLU A 50 5.35 -0.46 1.03
C GLU A 50 6.48 -1.13 1.83
N GLY A 51 6.47 -2.46 1.92
CA GLY A 51 7.47 -3.25 2.62
C GLY A 51 8.84 -3.27 1.94
N ARG A 52 8.88 -3.20 0.59
CA ARG A 52 10.12 -3.20 -0.18
C ARG A 52 10.79 -1.83 -0.23
N CYS A 53 10.04 -0.73 -0.10
CA CYS A 53 10.61 0.61 0.13
C CYS A 53 11.01 0.87 1.58
N LEU A 54 10.54 0.08 2.54
CA LEU A 54 10.78 0.35 3.95
C LEU A 54 12.27 0.47 4.32
N PRO A 55 13.22 -0.33 3.79
CA PRO A 55 14.65 -0.14 4.07
C PRO A 55 15.17 1.21 3.57
N VAL A 56 14.73 1.61 2.38
CA VAL A 56 15.07 2.88 1.73
C VAL A 56 14.55 4.05 2.57
N LEU A 57 13.29 3.99 3.00
CA LEU A 57 12.65 4.98 3.87
C LEU A 57 13.34 5.08 5.24
N LYS A 58 13.67 3.93 5.86
CA LYS A 58 14.40 3.90 7.14
C LYS A 58 15.77 4.56 7.05
N LEU A 59 16.50 4.34 5.96
CA LEU A 59 17.81 4.94 5.73
C LEU A 59 17.72 6.47 5.61
N MET A 60 16.70 6.98 4.90
CA MET A 60 16.55 8.43 4.66
C MET A 60 15.79 9.16 5.77
N ALA A 61 15.03 8.47 6.63
CA ALA A 61 14.17 9.08 7.65
C ALA A 61 14.90 10.10 8.54
N PRO A 62 16.13 9.84 9.05
CA PRO A 62 16.85 10.84 9.84
C PRO A 62 17.20 12.11 9.06
N ALA A 63 17.43 12.00 7.75
CA ALA A 63 17.72 13.14 6.90
C ALA A 63 16.43 13.90 6.51
N LEU A 64 15.34 13.18 6.25
CA LEU A 64 14.02 13.77 6.02
C LEU A 64 13.52 14.55 7.26
N ALA A 65 13.76 14.04 8.46
CA ALA A 65 13.36 14.69 9.71
C ALA A 65 14.00 16.07 9.94
N LYS A 66 15.08 16.39 9.22
CA LYS A 66 15.72 17.72 9.28
C LYS A 66 14.95 18.78 8.48
N PHE A 67 14.09 18.35 7.56
CA PHE A 67 13.26 19.26 6.79
C PHE A 67 12.10 19.75 7.65
N GLN A 68 12.00 21.06 7.81
CA GLN A 68 10.81 21.68 8.39
C GLN A 68 9.63 21.55 7.40
N PRO A 69 8.39 21.40 7.89
CA PRO A 69 7.21 21.44 7.04
C PRO A 69 7.21 22.71 6.17
N TYR A 70 6.79 22.56 4.92
CA TYR A 70 6.72 23.67 3.97
C TYR A 70 5.52 24.56 4.26
N ILE A 71 5.78 25.74 4.79
CA ILE A 71 4.81 26.79 5.09
C ILE A 71 5.04 28.06 4.25
N GLY A 72 5.84 27.97 3.19
CA GLY A 72 6.22 29.11 2.33
C GLY A 72 7.48 29.84 2.77
N GLN A 73 8.35 29.17 3.53
CA GLN A 73 9.63 29.72 4.00
C GLN A 73 10.63 30.01 2.87
N GLU A 74 10.43 29.43 1.69
CA GLU A 74 11.25 29.61 0.50
C GLU A 74 10.43 29.34 -0.78
N PRO A 75 10.94 29.65 -1.98
CA PRO A 75 10.26 29.27 -3.22
C PRO A 75 10.00 27.76 -3.25
N SER A 76 8.79 27.37 -3.66
CA SER A 76 8.38 25.96 -3.61
C SER A 76 9.29 25.05 -4.43
N ASP A 77 9.81 25.54 -5.55
CA ASP A 77 10.72 24.76 -6.39
C ASP A 77 12.01 24.42 -5.67
N ASP A 78 12.61 25.41 -5.00
CA ASP A 78 13.85 25.26 -4.24
C ASP A 78 13.67 24.26 -3.10
N TYR A 79 12.55 24.34 -2.37
CA TYR A 79 12.22 23.38 -1.31
C TYR A 79 12.11 21.96 -1.87
N LEU A 80 11.34 21.78 -2.95
CA LEU A 80 11.16 20.48 -3.59
C LEU A 80 12.48 19.93 -4.12
N ASP A 81 13.34 20.76 -4.71
CA ASP A 81 14.64 20.34 -5.23
C ASP A 81 15.56 19.82 -4.13
N LYS A 82 15.58 20.43 -2.95
CA LYS A 82 16.37 19.93 -1.81
C LYS A 82 15.92 18.54 -1.37
N VAL A 83 14.61 18.29 -1.31
CA VAL A 83 14.07 16.98 -0.95
C VAL A 83 14.35 15.95 -2.05
N ILE A 84 14.22 16.34 -3.33
CA ILE A 84 14.52 15.46 -4.48
C ILE A 84 16.02 15.12 -4.53
N GLN A 85 16.91 16.08 -4.28
CA GLN A 85 18.36 15.84 -4.20
C GLN A 85 18.71 14.83 -3.11
N LEU A 86 18.00 14.84 -1.98
CA LEU A 86 18.18 13.83 -0.93
C LEU A 86 17.91 12.42 -1.46
N TRP A 87 16.87 12.25 -2.27
CA TRP A 87 16.57 10.95 -2.89
C TRP A 87 17.64 10.53 -3.89
N VAL A 88 18.17 11.45 -4.69
CA VAL A 88 19.26 11.18 -5.64
C VAL A 88 20.53 10.75 -4.89
N TYR A 89 20.87 11.45 -3.82
CA TYR A 89 22.00 11.11 -2.93
C TYR A 89 21.86 9.69 -2.38
N PHE A 90 20.72 9.37 -1.76
CA PHE A 90 20.51 8.03 -1.22
C PHE A 90 20.40 6.97 -2.31
N LYS A 91 19.83 7.27 -3.48
CA LYS A 91 19.77 6.32 -4.60
C LYS A 91 21.17 5.86 -5.03
N GLY A 92 22.13 6.78 -5.10
CA GLY A 92 23.54 6.45 -5.37
C GLY A 92 24.17 5.50 -4.33
N HIS A 93 23.75 5.61 -3.07
CA HIS A 93 24.18 4.74 -1.97
C HIS A 93 23.35 3.44 -1.84
N MET A 94 22.22 3.33 -2.54
CA MET A 94 21.28 2.21 -2.49
C MET A 94 21.44 1.21 -3.64
N THR A 95 22.46 1.38 -4.48
CA THR A 95 22.85 0.44 -5.55
C THR A 95 23.13 -0.99 -5.06
N VAL A 96 23.33 -1.21 -3.75
CA VAL A 96 23.46 -2.53 -3.11
C VAL A 96 22.10 -3.18 -2.78
N LEU A 97 21.03 -2.40 -2.62
CA LEU A 97 19.66 -2.89 -2.36
C LEU A 97 18.79 -2.97 -3.63
N GLU A 98 19.13 -2.20 -4.67
CA GLU A 98 18.30 -2.01 -5.88
C GLU A 98 18.37 -3.16 -6.90
N THR A 99 19.32 -4.11 -6.81
CA THR A 99 19.44 -5.20 -7.81
C THR A 99 18.23 -6.15 -7.86
N ALA A 100 17.27 -6.03 -6.94
CA ALA A 100 15.96 -6.70 -7.02
C ALA A 100 14.74 -5.75 -7.03
N ASN A 101 14.85 -4.48 -6.59
CA ASN A 101 13.69 -3.67 -6.15
C ASN A 101 13.70 -2.18 -6.62
N ALA A 102 14.47 -1.81 -7.64
CA ALA A 102 14.58 -0.43 -8.14
C ALA A 102 13.27 0.24 -8.63
N GLY A 103 12.16 -0.52 -8.70
CA GLY A 103 10.84 -0.03 -9.11
C GLY A 103 9.92 0.41 -7.97
N ASP A 104 10.20 0.04 -6.72
CA ASP A 104 9.22 0.22 -5.64
C ASP A 104 9.23 1.64 -5.05
N PHE A 105 10.39 2.33 -5.04
CA PHE A 105 10.48 3.76 -4.65
C PHE A 105 10.07 4.67 -5.81
N ASP A 106 8.82 4.50 -6.22
CA ASP A 106 8.22 5.10 -7.39
C ASP A 106 7.75 6.55 -7.16
N ASN A 107 7.04 7.11 -8.15
CA ASN A 107 6.54 8.47 -8.06
C ASN A 107 5.37 8.62 -7.07
N ALA A 108 4.60 7.57 -6.81
CA ALA A 108 3.49 7.62 -5.86
C ALA A 108 4.02 7.73 -4.42
N VAL A 109 5.03 6.93 -4.06
CA VAL A 109 5.71 7.01 -2.76
C VAL A 109 6.35 8.39 -2.58
N LYS A 110 7.10 8.85 -3.58
CA LYS A 110 7.72 10.19 -3.58
C LYS A 110 6.70 11.31 -3.40
N TYR A 111 5.58 11.25 -4.12
CA TYR A 111 4.50 12.21 -4.01
C TYR A 111 3.91 12.24 -2.59
N ASN A 112 3.63 11.07 -2.00
CA ASN A 112 3.06 11.00 -0.65
C ASN A 112 4.01 11.60 0.41
N ILE A 113 5.32 11.38 0.29
CA ILE A 113 6.32 11.99 1.17
C ILE A 113 6.26 13.52 1.03
N LEU A 114 6.35 14.06 -0.19
CA LEU A 114 6.30 15.51 -0.42
C LEU A 114 4.99 16.12 0.07
N LYS A 115 3.86 15.45 -0.18
CA LYS A 115 2.55 15.88 0.31
C LYS A 115 2.53 15.96 1.83
N SER A 116 3.10 14.98 2.53
CA SER A 116 3.17 14.98 4.00
C SER A 116 4.06 16.10 4.57
N MET A 117 5.02 16.57 3.78
CA MET A 117 5.87 17.72 4.13
C MET A 117 5.19 19.07 3.92
N MET A 118 4.07 19.14 3.20
CA MET A 118 3.33 20.39 3.03
C MET A 118 2.63 20.80 4.33
N GLY A 119 2.78 22.06 4.73
CA GLY A 119 2.20 22.62 5.95
C GLY A 119 1.31 23.85 5.68
N GLY A 120 0.56 24.27 6.70
CA GLY A 120 -0.28 25.47 6.65
C GLY A 120 -1.24 25.47 5.45
N LYS A 121 -1.26 26.59 4.69
CA LYS A 121 -2.11 26.74 3.50
C LYS A 121 -1.74 25.84 2.31
N TYR A 122 -0.58 25.18 2.36
CA TYR A 122 -0.07 24.29 1.30
C TYR A 122 -0.46 22.82 1.53
N ALA A 123 -0.86 22.45 2.76
CA ALA A 123 -1.23 21.08 3.13
C ALA A 123 -2.45 20.54 2.36
N SER A 124 -3.38 21.43 2.00
CA SER A 124 -4.61 21.09 1.26
C SER A 124 -4.34 20.93 -0.24
N VAL A 125 -3.56 19.91 -0.61
CA VAL A 125 -3.30 19.52 -2.00
C VAL A 125 -4.54 18.80 -2.56
N PRO A 126 -5.19 19.32 -3.62
CA PRO A 126 -6.34 18.68 -4.24
C PRO A 126 -5.94 17.41 -4.99
N VAL A 127 -6.93 16.58 -5.35
CA VAL A 127 -6.68 15.34 -6.11
C VAL A 127 -6.22 15.65 -7.54
N ASN A 128 -6.84 16.65 -8.18
CA ASN A 128 -6.55 17.06 -9.55
C ASN A 128 -6.15 18.53 -9.60
N ASN A 129 -5.31 18.86 -10.58
CA ASN A 129 -4.89 20.23 -10.84
C ASN A 129 -5.88 20.93 -11.79
N GLY A 130 -6.94 21.49 -11.21
CA GLY A 130 -7.92 22.29 -11.96
C GLY A 130 -7.41 23.64 -12.47
N LEU A 131 -6.16 24.03 -12.15
CA LEU A 131 -5.56 25.29 -12.58
C LEU A 131 -4.76 25.15 -13.89
N VAL A 132 -4.58 23.93 -14.39
CA VAL A 132 -3.85 23.64 -15.63
C VAL A 132 -4.77 22.87 -16.58
N ALA A 133 -4.63 23.13 -17.88
CA ALA A 133 -5.42 22.48 -18.91
C ALA A 133 -5.33 20.94 -18.79
N GLY A 134 -6.48 20.27 -18.85
CA GLY A 134 -6.58 18.81 -18.75
C GLY A 134 -6.91 18.26 -17.36
N ASN A 135 -6.95 19.09 -16.31
CA ASN A 135 -7.34 18.68 -14.94
C ASN A 135 -6.57 17.43 -14.45
N SER A 136 -5.27 17.39 -14.73
CA SER A 136 -4.43 16.21 -14.48
C SER A 136 -4.36 15.85 -12.99
N ALA A 137 -4.28 14.56 -12.70
CA ALA A 137 -4.09 14.07 -11.32
C ALA A 137 -2.77 14.57 -10.73
N ILE A 138 -2.80 14.96 -9.45
CA ILE A 138 -1.63 15.36 -8.69
C ILE A 138 -1.16 14.14 -7.90
N ASN A 139 -0.33 13.30 -8.52
CA ASN A 139 0.11 12.01 -7.98
C ASN A 139 1.61 11.73 -8.19
N THR A 140 2.36 12.71 -8.70
CA THR A 140 3.83 12.64 -8.90
C THR A 140 4.49 13.94 -8.41
N PRO A 141 5.80 13.93 -8.10
CA PRO A 141 6.55 15.14 -7.74
C PRO A 141 6.39 16.29 -8.76
N ASP A 142 6.43 15.99 -10.05
CA ASP A 142 6.31 17.01 -11.11
C ASP A 142 4.91 17.61 -11.17
N THR A 143 3.87 16.79 -11.03
CA THR A 143 2.48 17.29 -10.99
C THR A 143 2.21 18.13 -9.74
N LEU A 144 2.82 17.80 -8.59
CA LEU A 144 2.75 18.60 -7.37
C LEU A 144 3.48 19.94 -7.55
N ARG A 145 4.68 19.92 -8.14
CA ARG A 145 5.44 21.12 -8.49
C ARG A 145 4.64 22.05 -9.39
N ALA A 146 4.07 21.52 -10.48
CA ALA A 146 3.25 22.29 -11.40
C ALA A 146 2.04 22.93 -10.73
N TRP A 147 1.39 22.22 -9.81
CA TRP A 147 0.27 22.76 -9.03
C TRP A 147 0.71 23.86 -8.06
N LEU A 148 1.81 23.67 -7.34
CA LEU A 148 2.35 24.69 -6.42
C LEU A 148 2.70 25.98 -7.15
N ARG A 149 3.35 25.87 -8.32
CA ARG A 149 3.61 27.00 -9.21
C ARG A 149 2.31 27.68 -9.62
N ALA A 150 1.37 26.95 -10.21
CA ALA A 150 0.13 27.53 -10.72
C ALA A 150 -0.75 28.21 -9.65
N LYS A 151 -0.66 27.77 -8.39
CA LYS A 151 -1.52 28.28 -7.31
C LYS A 151 -0.89 29.38 -6.47
N TYR A 152 0.43 29.36 -6.29
CA TYR A 152 1.11 30.20 -5.30
C TYR A 152 2.29 31.02 -5.83
N GLN A 153 2.69 30.83 -7.09
CA GLN A 153 3.69 31.63 -7.79
C GLN A 153 3.05 32.41 -8.94
#